data_AF-A0A5C3LWC1-F1
#
_entry.id   AF-A0A5C3LWC1-F1
#
_cell.length_a   1.000
_cell.length_b   1.000
_cell.length_c   1.000
_cell.angle_alpha   90.00
_cell.angle_beta   90.00
_cell.angle_gamma   90.00
#
_symmetry.space_group_name_H-M   'P 1'
#
loop_
_entity.id
_entity.type
_entity.pdbx_description
1 polymer ?
#
loop_
_entity_poly.entity_id
_entity_poly.type
_entity_poly.pdbx_seq_one_letter_code
_entity_poly.pdbx_strand_id
1 'polypeptide(L)'
;MCSTSLRHPHQIFSGVSVPSPPPWPAPTSPSLSQTFTTSSSLQWKESKDQNKKRVARVLSHLQRNLRSVHKRKVAWPAEESISPNLSLSEYLMAILRPIVDLFNQLHSPNVLKTPMEYVQLDFGESILGATFTAEDFKIQCLTAPIVLCLPNSLFDSKGNISSHVEYALSKALEFKPLTPSIIVTNFKDITVFFAPACNPPEPVFERVSSTQSSLALRVISTACLNDALPAGHYINVPRPDMEVGGNLILPEGPPQDPKQPLLADEQVFATHYRHSDFDFVTLVRDRSRALQFFRWHEHVQQQCSNPVIFALSIHSTPRKFQQTQRHILRRYNANHLS
;
A
#
# COMPACT_ATOMS: atom_id res chain seq x y z
N MET A 1 -17.72 -15.49 16.21
CA MET A 1 -16.49 -15.44 15.39
C MET A 1 -16.86 -14.80 14.06
N CYS A 2 -16.26 -13.68 13.68
CA CYS A 2 -16.50 -13.07 12.38
C CYS A 2 -15.82 -13.91 11.29
N SER A 3 -16.55 -14.23 10.22
CA SER A 3 -15.98 -14.93 9.07
C SER A 3 -14.89 -14.08 8.42
N THR A 4 -13.74 -14.66 8.14
CA THR A 4 -12.62 -14.01 7.44
C THR A 4 -12.45 -14.59 6.05
N SER A 5 -12.25 -13.73 5.06
CA SER A 5 -11.97 -14.05 3.67
C SER A 5 -10.55 -13.61 3.30
N LEU A 6 -9.86 -14.38 2.46
CA LEU A 6 -8.55 -14.01 1.94
C LEU A 6 -8.72 -13.13 0.70
N ARG A 7 -8.29 -11.87 0.77
CA ARG A 7 -8.42 -10.89 -0.32
C ARG A 7 -7.06 -10.39 -0.79
N HIS A 8 -6.98 -9.95 -2.04
CA HIS A 8 -5.79 -9.25 -2.51
C HIS A 8 -5.74 -7.83 -1.93
N PRO A 9 -4.57 -7.31 -1.53
CA PRO A 9 -4.43 -5.98 -0.93
C PRO A 9 -5.16 -4.84 -1.65
N HIS A 10 -5.12 -4.83 -2.99
CA HIS A 10 -5.77 -3.78 -3.78
C HIS A 10 -7.31 -3.82 -3.70
N GLN A 11 -7.90 -4.99 -3.41
CA GLN A 11 -9.36 -5.17 -3.34
C GLN A 11 -9.97 -4.49 -2.11
N ILE A 12 -9.17 -4.19 -1.10
CA ILE A 12 -9.58 -3.41 0.09
C ILE A 12 -9.98 -1.98 -0.29
N PHE A 13 -9.46 -1.48 -1.42
CA PHE A 13 -9.70 -0.13 -1.92
C PHE A 13 -10.71 -0.07 -3.08
N SER A 14 -11.28 -1.20 -3.49
CA SER A 14 -12.18 -1.24 -4.66
C SER A 14 -13.44 -2.07 -4.47
N GLY A 15 -13.46 -3.00 -3.51
CA GLY A 15 -14.56 -3.95 -3.33
C GLY A 15 -15.49 -3.67 -2.16
N VAL A 16 -15.32 -2.56 -1.44
CA VAL A 16 -16.05 -2.27 -0.21
C VAL A 16 -16.92 -1.04 -0.41
N SER A 17 -18.23 -1.22 -0.32
CA SER A 17 -19.16 -0.11 -0.20
C SER A 17 -19.00 0.49 1.19
N VAL A 18 -18.46 1.70 1.27
CA VAL A 18 -18.37 2.44 2.52
C VAL A 18 -19.67 3.25 2.65
N PRO A 19 -20.47 3.08 3.72
CA PRO A 19 -21.71 3.83 3.87
C PRO A 19 -21.44 5.34 3.93
N SER A 20 -22.49 6.13 3.78
CA SER A 20 -22.41 7.57 3.98
C SER A 20 -22.02 7.91 5.42
N PRO A 21 -21.30 9.03 5.64
CA PRO A 21 -20.99 9.49 7.00
C PRO A 21 -22.27 9.76 7.80
N PRO A 22 -22.26 9.53 9.12
CA PRO A 22 -23.35 9.97 9.99
C PRO A 22 -23.48 11.50 9.94
N PRO A 23 -24.66 12.04 10.21
CA PRO A 23 -24.86 13.49 10.25
C PRO A 23 -23.97 14.11 11.33
N TRP A 24 -23.48 15.31 11.05
CA TRP A 24 -22.78 16.10 12.05
C TRP A 24 -23.72 16.42 13.22
N PRO A 25 -23.24 16.35 14.47
CA PRO A 25 -24.01 16.85 15.59
C PRO A 25 -24.35 18.33 15.34
N ALA A 26 -25.57 18.74 15.70
CA ALA A 26 -25.97 20.13 15.57
C ALA A 26 -24.93 21.00 16.29
N PRO A 27 -24.40 22.06 15.64
CA PRO A 27 -23.42 22.91 16.27
C PRO A 27 -24.05 23.47 17.55
N THR A 28 -23.49 23.11 18.70
CA THR A 28 -23.82 23.77 19.96
C THR A 28 -23.57 25.25 19.72
N SER A 29 -24.60 26.08 19.87
CA SER A 29 -24.62 27.47 19.42
C SER A 29 -23.25 28.12 19.67
N PRO A 30 -22.57 28.63 18.63
CA PRO A 30 -21.24 29.17 18.81
C PRO A 30 -21.34 30.28 19.84
N SER A 31 -20.51 30.21 20.89
CA SER A 31 -20.19 31.41 21.63
C SER A 31 -19.67 32.40 20.59
N LEU A 32 -20.47 33.43 20.29
CA LEU A 32 -20.33 34.40 19.19
C LEU A 32 -19.03 35.23 19.24
N SER A 33 -18.06 34.85 20.07
CA SER A 33 -16.87 35.62 20.41
C SER A 33 -15.55 34.86 20.29
N GLN A 34 -15.53 33.60 19.81
CA GLN A 34 -14.26 32.91 19.57
C GLN A 34 -13.58 33.43 18.31
N THR A 35 -12.77 34.47 18.51
CA THR A 35 -11.73 34.86 17.56
C THR A 35 -10.60 33.83 17.68
N PHE A 36 -10.52 32.90 16.73
CA PHE A 36 -9.41 31.96 16.65
C PHE A 36 -8.11 32.75 16.42
N THR A 37 -7.33 32.93 17.50
CA THR A 37 -6.02 33.58 17.44
C THR A 37 -5.02 32.54 16.95
N THR A 38 -4.61 32.64 15.69
CA THR A 38 -3.62 31.73 15.10
C THR A 38 -2.21 32.16 15.52
N SER A 39 -1.49 31.28 16.23
CA SER A 39 -0.14 31.53 16.75
C SER A 39 0.93 31.60 15.65
N SER A 40 0.69 30.95 14.49
CA SER A 40 1.49 31.12 13.29
C SER A 40 0.68 30.82 12.03
N SER A 41 0.38 31.83 11.22
CA SER A 41 -0.30 31.64 9.93
C SER A 41 0.70 31.16 8.89
N LEU A 42 0.85 29.84 8.73
CA LEU A 42 1.44 29.31 7.51
C LEU A 42 0.53 29.69 6.34
N GLN A 43 1.06 30.42 5.36
CA GLN A 43 0.32 30.80 4.15
C GLN A 43 0.31 29.63 3.16
N TRP A 44 -0.68 28.77 3.32
CA TRP A 44 -0.90 27.62 2.45
C TRP A 44 -1.32 28.04 1.04
N LYS A 45 -0.62 27.54 0.02
CA LYS A 45 -0.96 27.80 -1.39
C LYS A 45 -1.50 26.54 -2.07
N GLU A 46 -2.53 26.71 -2.89
CA GLU A 46 -3.03 25.59 -3.70
C GLU A 46 -1.98 25.20 -4.75
N SER A 47 -1.68 23.90 -4.84
CA SER A 47 -0.78 23.37 -5.86
C SER A 47 -1.43 23.45 -7.24
N LYS A 48 -1.00 24.42 -8.06
CA LYS A 48 -1.55 24.68 -9.41
C LYS A 48 -0.93 23.80 -10.51
N ASP A 49 0.25 23.25 -10.28
CA ASP A 49 0.99 22.48 -11.29
C ASP A 49 0.53 21.01 -11.28
N GLN A 50 -0.27 20.62 -12.28
CA GLN A 50 -0.79 19.26 -12.40
C GLN A 50 0.31 18.20 -12.47
N ASN A 51 1.47 18.53 -13.06
CA ASN A 51 2.59 17.60 -13.21
C ASN A 51 3.41 17.45 -11.92
N LYS A 52 3.19 18.32 -10.93
CA LYS A 52 3.87 18.29 -9.63
C LYS A 52 2.95 17.95 -8.47
N LYS A 53 1.74 17.46 -8.75
CA LYS A 53 0.80 17.04 -7.70
C LYS A 53 1.41 15.94 -6.84
N ARG A 54 1.68 16.27 -5.58
CA ARG A 54 2.23 15.34 -4.58
C ARG A 54 1.24 14.22 -4.29
N VAL A 55 -0.08 14.50 -4.30
CA VAL A 55 -1.10 13.46 -4.12
C VAL A 55 -0.97 12.38 -5.22
N ALA A 56 -0.81 12.79 -6.48
CA ALA A 56 -0.63 11.84 -7.59
C ALA A 56 0.65 10.98 -7.42
N ARG A 57 1.73 11.58 -6.90
CA ARG A 57 2.98 10.87 -6.60
C ARG A 57 2.79 9.83 -5.50
N VAL A 58 2.20 10.20 -4.35
CA VAL A 58 2.00 9.25 -3.23
C VAL A 58 1.04 8.13 -3.61
N LEU A 59 0.00 8.42 -4.40
CA LEU A 59 -0.89 7.40 -4.96
C LEU A 59 -0.16 6.45 -5.91
N SER A 60 0.67 6.97 -6.81
CA SER A 60 1.48 6.16 -7.72
C SER A 60 2.47 5.27 -6.96
N HIS A 61 3.05 5.78 -5.87
CA HIS A 61 3.92 5.02 -4.99
C HIS A 61 3.16 3.89 -4.29
N LEU A 62 2.01 4.18 -3.68
CA LEU A 62 1.14 3.16 -3.08
C LEU A 62 0.75 2.09 -4.10
N GLN A 63 0.31 2.49 -5.29
CA GLN A 63 -0.10 1.56 -6.35
C GLN A 63 1.07 0.63 -6.76
N ARG A 64 2.28 1.17 -6.89
CA ARG A 64 3.49 0.38 -7.17
C ARG A 64 3.76 -0.65 -6.07
N ASN A 65 3.65 -0.24 -4.80
CA ASN A 65 3.89 -1.12 -3.66
C ASN A 65 2.83 -2.22 -3.57
N LEU A 66 1.54 -1.89 -3.73
CA LEU A 66 0.45 -2.87 -3.75
C LEU A 66 0.58 -3.86 -4.91
N ARG A 67 1.01 -3.42 -6.11
CA ARG A 67 1.33 -4.30 -7.23
C ARG A 67 2.46 -5.26 -6.91
N SER A 68 3.44 -4.83 -6.11
CA SER A 68 4.58 -5.68 -5.73
C SER A 68 4.17 -6.84 -4.81
N VAL A 69 3.10 -6.64 -4.02
CA VAL A 69 2.53 -7.65 -3.12
C VAL A 69 1.23 -8.30 -3.63
N HIS A 70 0.89 -8.13 -4.92
CA HIS A 70 -0.40 -8.58 -5.47
C HIS A 70 -0.68 -10.08 -5.26
N LYS A 71 0.37 -10.91 -5.17
CA LYS A 71 0.23 -12.36 -4.95
C LYS A 71 -0.11 -12.72 -3.50
N ARG A 72 0.20 -11.84 -2.55
CA ARG A 72 -0.18 -12.05 -1.15
C ARG A 72 -1.68 -11.87 -1.02
N LYS A 73 -2.26 -12.66 -0.13
CA LYS A 73 -3.61 -12.43 0.35
C LYS A 73 -3.53 -11.98 1.80
N VAL A 74 -4.39 -11.05 2.16
CA VAL A 74 -4.57 -10.59 3.52
C VAL A 74 -5.91 -11.13 4.03
N ALA A 75 -5.92 -11.56 5.28
CA ALA A 75 -7.13 -11.89 6.00
C ALA A 75 -7.96 -10.61 6.16
N TRP A 76 -9.17 -10.64 5.61
CA TRP A 76 -10.10 -9.53 5.64
C TRP A 76 -11.45 -10.01 6.16
N PRO A 77 -12.20 -9.22 6.94
CA PRO A 77 -13.58 -9.54 7.27
C PRO A 77 -14.37 -9.91 6.00
N ALA A 78 -15.10 -11.03 6.04
CA ALA A 78 -15.92 -11.47 4.91
C ALA A 78 -16.97 -10.40 4.55
N GLU A 79 -17.54 -9.79 5.58
CA GLU A 79 -18.40 -8.62 5.53
C GLU A 79 -17.75 -7.48 6.31
N GLU A 80 -17.37 -6.43 5.61
CA GLU A 80 -16.96 -5.17 6.23
C GLU A 80 -18.22 -4.30 6.32
N SER A 81 -18.93 -4.40 7.43
CA SER A 81 -20.09 -3.56 7.71
C SER A 81 -19.68 -2.46 8.69
N ILE A 82 -19.59 -1.23 8.18
CA ILE A 82 -19.56 -0.05 9.04
C ILE A 82 -21.01 0.16 9.51
N SER A 83 -21.22 0.12 10.82
CA SER A 83 -22.56 0.36 11.39
C SER A 83 -23.07 1.76 10.98
N PRO A 84 -24.34 1.89 10.58
CA PRO A 84 -24.91 3.21 10.27
C PRO A 84 -25.09 4.08 11.52
N ASN A 85 -25.06 3.49 12.72
CA ASN A 85 -25.31 4.16 13.99
C ASN A 85 -24.03 4.60 14.71
N LEU A 86 -22.89 4.63 14.01
CA LEU A 86 -21.63 5.08 14.61
C LEU A 86 -21.67 6.58 14.87
N SER A 87 -21.07 7.00 15.98
CA SER A 87 -20.66 8.38 16.14
C SER A 87 -19.66 8.75 15.05
N LEU A 88 -19.49 10.05 14.80
CA LEU A 88 -18.59 10.52 13.75
C LEU A 88 -17.13 10.11 13.98
N SER A 89 -16.70 10.05 15.24
CA SER A 89 -15.36 9.58 15.61
C SER A 89 -15.21 8.08 15.33
N GLU A 90 -16.17 7.26 15.76
CA GLU A 90 -16.17 5.82 15.47
C GLU A 90 -16.22 5.54 13.97
N TYR A 91 -16.97 6.35 13.23
CA TYR A 91 -17.04 6.27 11.77
C TYR A 91 -15.70 6.59 11.11
N LEU A 92 -15.01 7.66 11.55
CA LEU A 92 -13.65 7.96 11.10
C LEU A 92 -12.70 6.79 11.39
N MET A 93 -12.75 6.24 12.61
CA MET A 93 -11.93 5.08 12.99
C MET A 93 -12.26 3.85 12.13
N ALA A 94 -13.54 3.60 11.83
CA ALA A 94 -13.95 2.50 10.97
C ALA A 94 -13.43 2.64 9.53
N ILE A 95 -13.26 3.87 9.03
CA ILE A 95 -12.63 4.13 7.73
C ILE A 95 -11.12 3.85 7.76
N LEU A 96 -10.44 4.24 8.84
CA LEU A 96 -8.98 4.18 8.95
C LEU A 96 -8.43 2.84 9.44
N ARG A 97 -9.19 2.09 10.24
CA ARG A 97 -8.82 0.76 10.76
C ARG A 97 -8.32 -0.20 9.66
N PRO A 98 -9.02 -0.33 8.51
CA PRO A 98 -8.54 -1.07 7.34
C PRO A 98 -7.10 -0.82 6.93
N ILE A 99 -6.60 0.39 7.13
CA ILE A 99 -5.25 0.80 6.76
C ILE A 99 -4.24 0.10 7.67
N VAL A 100 -4.49 0.17 8.98
CA VAL A 100 -3.66 -0.47 10.00
C VAL A 100 -3.64 -1.99 9.83
N ASP A 101 -4.81 -2.59 9.64
CA ASP A 101 -4.94 -4.04 9.41
C ASP A 101 -4.16 -4.48 8.17
N LEU A 102 -4.15 -3.68 7.10
CA LEU A 102 -3.38 -3.94 5.90
C LEU A 102 -1.87 -3.91 6.17
N PHE A 103 -1.38 -2.86 6.83
CA PHE A 103 0.05 -2.71 7.14
C PHE A 103 0.54 -3.81 8.10
N ASN A 104 -0.26 -4.14 9.12
CA ASN A 104 0.05 -5.21 10.07
C ASN A 104 0.08 -6.60 9.42
N GLN A 105 -0.54 -6.79 8.26
CA GLN A 105 -0.44 -8.06 7.55
C GLN A 105 0.66 -8.08 6.48
N LEU A 106 1.00 -6.92 5.93
CA LEU A 106 1.97 -6.80 4.84
C LEU A 106 3.39 -6.47 5.28
N HIS A 107 3.60 -6.06 6.54
CA HIS A 107 4.92 -5.76 7.06
C HIS A 107 5.85 -6.96 7.01
N SER A 108 7.17 -6.70 6.97
CA SER A 108 8.16 -7.75 7.16
C SER A 108 8.28 -8.08 8.65
N PRO A 109 8.31 -9.36 9.05
CA PRO A 109 8.34 -9.76 10.47
C PRO A 109 9.55 -9.24 11.25
N ASN A 110 10.60 -8.80 10.56
CA ASN A 110 11.80 -8.22 11.18
C ASN A 110 11.69 -6.70 11.40
N VAL A 111 10.60 -6.07 10.98
CA VAL A 111 10.42 -4.62 11.01
C VAL A 111 9.55 -4.21 12.20
N LEU A 112 8.31 -4.71 12.28
CA LEU A 112 7.42 -4.35 13.37
C LEU A 112 7.58 -5.31 14.55
N LYS A 113 8.18 -4.84 15.64
CA LYS A 113 8.11 -5.53 16.93
C LYS A 113 6.70 -5.44 17.55
N THR A 114 6.03 -4.32 17.32
CA THR A 114 4.65 -4.07 17.75
C THR A 114 3.77 -3.79 16.54
N PRO A 115 2.51 -4.27 16.52
CA PRO A 115 1.55 -3.86 15.51
C PRO A 115 1.43 -2.33 15.42
N MET A 116 1.24 -1.82 14.21
CA MET A 116 0.75 -0.47 13.99
C MET A 116 -0.64 -0.32 14.59
N GLU A 117 -0.94 0.87 15.08
CA GLU A 117 -2.23 1.26 15.64
C GLU A 117 -2.67 2.60 15.06
N TYR A 118 -3.96 2.88 15.14
CA TYR A 118 -4.50 4.22 14.92
C TYR A 118 -4.87 4.83 16.28
N VAL A 119 -4.66 6.14 16.41
CA VAL A 119 -4.91 6.88 17.65
C VAL A 119 -5.87 8.01 17.34
N GLN A 120 -6.98 8.06 18.08
CA GLN A 120 -7.90 9.19 18.04
C GLN A 120 -7.25 10.40 18.74
N LEU A 121 -7.38 11.56 18.12
CA LEU A 121 -6.94 12.84 18.65
C LEU A 121 -8.17 13.73 18.84
N ASP A 122 -8.27 14.37 20.00
CA ASP A 122 -9.29 15.38 20.26
C ASP A 122 -8.62 16.75 20.30
N PHE A 123 -8.97 17.61 19.34
CA PHE A 123 -8.46 18.97 19.26
C PHE A 123 -9.45 20.00 19.83
N GLY A 124 -10.56 19.55 20.42
CA GLY A 124 -11.66 20.40 20.88
C GLY A 124 -12.48 20.98 19.74
N GLU A 125 -13.48 21.81 20.06
CA GLU A 125 -14.20 22.65 19.11
C GLU A 125 -14.80 21.90 17.89
N SER A 126 -15.19 20.64 18.09
CA SER A 126 -15.72 19.76 17.03
C SER A 126 -14.69 19.35 15.97
N ILE A 127 -13.38 19.46 16.29
CA ILE A 127 -12.28 19.01 15.45
C ILE A 127 -11.90 17.60 15.88
N LEU A 128 -12.31 16.61 15.07
CA LEU A 128 -11.93 15.22 15.30
C LEU A 128 -10.63 14.92 14.57
N GLY A 129 -9.65 14.34 15.26
CA GLY A 129 -8.39 13.96 14.68
C GLY A 129 -8.13 12.46 14.76
N ALA A 130 -7.26 11.98 13.88
CA ALA A 130 -6.71 10.64 13.94
C ALA A 130 -5.27 10.64 13.42
N THR A 131 -4.42 9.78 13.95
CA THR A 131 -3.09 9.52 13.39
C THR A 131 -2.73 8.04 13.55
N PHE A 132 -1.57 7.66 13.04
CA PHE A 132 -1.04 6.30 13.16
C PHE A 132 0.18 6.29 14.07
N THR A 133 0.37 5.18 14.77
CA THR A 133 1.53 4.97 15.64
C THR A 133 2.06 3.55 15.48
N ALA A 134 3.36 3.41 15.64
CA ALA A 134 4.07 2.14 15.75
C ALA A 134 5.36 2.42 16.55
N GLU A 135 5.91 1.41 17.24
CA GLU A 135 7.18 1.57 17.99
C GLU A 135 8.30 2.14 17.11
N ASP A 136 8.38 1.66 15.87
CA ASP A 136 9.36 2.09 14.87
C ASP A 136 9.33 3.59 14.58
N PHE A 137 8.18 4.26 14.75
CA PHE A 137 8.08 5.69 14.48
C PHE A 137 8.94 6.49 15.45
N LYS A 138 9.06 6.01 16.69
CA LYS A 138 9.93 6.61 17.69
C LYS A 138 11.40 6.34 17.38
N ILE A 139 11.73 5.10 16.99
CA ILE A 139 13.11 4.67 16.73
C ILE A 139 13.69 5.39 15.50
N GLN A 140 12.89 5.53 14.45
CA GLN A 140 13.33 6.06 13.17
C GLN A 140 12.97 7.53 12.97
N CYS A 141 12.47 8.21 14.00
CA CYS A 141 11.99 9.59 13.94
C CYS A 141 10.97 9.83 12.80
N LEU A 142 10.12 8.84 12.53
CA LEU A 142 9.10 8.92 11.50
C LEU A 142 7.84 9.57 12.03
N THR A 143 7.16 10.31 11.17
CA THR A 143 5.91 11.00 11.49
C THR A 143 4.82 10.55 10.54
N ALA A 144 3.80 9.88 11.07
CA ALA A 144 2.60 9.57 10.30
C ALA A 144 1.76 10.82 9.99
N PRO A 145 0.96 10.78 8.91
CA PRO A 145 -0.01 11.83 8.63
C PRO A 145 -1.04 11.97 9.75
N ILE A 146 -1.63 13.15 9.84
CA ILE A 146 -2.79 13.43 10.70
C ILE A 146 -4.01 13.57 9.79
N VAL A 147 -5.11 12.91 10.14
CA VAL A 147 -6.41 13.06 9.51
C VAL A 147 -7.28 13.92 10.42
N LEU A 148 -7.76 15.05 9.92
CA LEU A 148 -8.66 15.97 10.61
C LEU A 148 -10.04 15.93 9.95
N CYS A 149 -11.08 15.88 10.78
CA CYS A 149 -12.45 15.95 10.36
C CYS A 149 -13.15 17.17 10.95
N LEU A 150 -13.79 17.97 10.10
CA LEU A 150 -14.41 19.26 10.44
C LEU A 150 -15.86 19.35 9.93
N PRO A 151 -16.79 19.97 10.68
CA PRO A 151 -18.20 20.08 10.29
C PRO A 151 -18.46 21.03 9.13
N ASN A 152 -17.59 22.02 8.96
CA ASN A 152 -17.84 23.16 8.07
C ASN A 152 -17.28 22.92 6.67
N SER A 153 -17.61 23.83 5.75
CA SER A 153 -16.92 23.88 4.46
C SER A 153 -15.43 24.11 4.67
N LEU A 154 -14.61 23.36 3.94
CA LEU A 154 -13.15 23.51 4.03
C LEU A 154 -12.66 24.84 3.45
N PHE A 155 -13.46 25.42 2.56
CA PHE A 155 -13.17 26.68 1.88
C PHE A 155 -14.33 27.67 2.03
N ASP A 156 -14.00 28.96 1.98
CA ASP A 156 -14.97 30.05 1.89
C ASP A 156 -15.56 30.16 0.47
N SER A 157 -16.51 31.09 0.27
CA SER A 157 -17.13 31.33 -1.03
C SER A 157 -16.17 31.87 -2.10
N LYS A 158 -14.99 32.37 -1.71
CA LYS A 158 -13.92 32.85 -2.59
C LYS A 158 -12.90 31.75 -2.89
N GLY A 159 -13.05 30.56 -2.30
CA GLY A 159 -12.14 29.43 -2.44
C GLY A 159 -10.89 29.51 -1.55
N ASN A 160 -10.83 30.42 -0.58
CA ASN A 160 -9.75 30.45 0.43
C ASN A 160 -10.02 29.42 1.53
N ILE A 161 -8.97 29.01 2.23
CA ILE A 161 -9.08 28.12 3.40
C ILE A 161 -9.91 28.82 4.48
N SER A 162 -10.88 28.12 5.07
CA SER A 162 -11.69 28.70 6.15
C SER A 162 -10.86 28.89 7.43
N SER A 163 -11.19 29.90 8.24
CA SER A 163 -10.50 30.15 9.52
C SER A 163 -10.53 28.94 10.46
N HIS A 164 -11.59 28.14 10.43
CA HIS A 164 -11.70 26.90 11.21
C HIS A 164 -10.68 25.86 10.74
N VAL A 165 -10.45 25.73 9.43
CA VAL A 165 -9.38 24.85 8.91
C VAL A 165 -8.00 25.38 9.29
N GLU A 166 -7.76 26.70 9.18
CA GLU A 166 -6.48 27.29 9.59
C GLU A 166 -6.18 27.03 11.07
N TYR A 167 -7.18 27.19 11.94
CA TYR A 167 -7.07 26.87 13.35
C TYR A 167 -6.77 25.38 13.60
N ALA A 168 -7.51 24.49 12.94
CA ALA A 168 -7.29 23.04 13.04
C ALA A 168 -5.88 22.62 12.56
N LEU A 169 -5.37 23.25 11.50
CA LEU A 169 -4.01 23.06 11.02
C LEU A 169 -2.97 23.55 12.03
N SER A 170 -3.21 24.70 12.67
CA SER A 170 -2.34 25.20 13.76
C SER A 170 -2.28 24.19 14.90
N LYS A 171 -3.43 23.67 15.36
CA LYS A 171 -3.51 22.66 16.42
C LYS A 171 -2.80 21.36 16.08
N ALA A 172 -2.95 20.88 14.85
CA ALA A 172 -2.26 19.68 14.40
C ALA A 172 -0.73 19.87 14.33
N LEU A 173 -0.26 21.05 13.91
CA LEU A 173 1.16 21.39 13.87
C LEU A 173 1.74 21.65 15.26
N GLU A 174 0.99 22.26 16.18
CA GLU A 174 1.35 22.39 17.59
C GLU A 174 1.53 21.00 18.23
N PHE A 175 0.62 20.08 17.94
CA PHE A 175 0.68 18.70 18.42
C PHE A 175 1.84 17.91 17.80
N LYS A 176 2.08 18.05 16.48
CA LYS A 176 3.12 17.31 15.75
C LYS A 176 3.76 18.16 14.65
N PRO A 177 4.78 18.98 14.99
CA PRO A 177 5.38 19.95 14.06
C PRO A 177 6.00 19.34 12.81
N LEU A 178 6.46 18.09 12.91
CA LEU A 178 7.15 17.37 11.84
C LEU A 178 6.20 16.46 11.03
N THR A 179 4.88 16.62 11.14
CA THR A 179 3.96 15.80 10.33
C THR A 179 4.16 16.08 8.83
N PRO A 180 4.35 15.06 7.98
CA PRO A 180 4.68 15.26 6.56
C PRO A 180 3.46 15.75 5.78
N SER A 181 2.27 15.36 6.22
CA SER A 181 1.01 15.82 5.67
C SER A 181 -0.11 15.82 6.72
N ILE A 182 -1.11 16.64 6.46
CA ILE A 182 -2.37 16.73 7.21
C ILE A 182 -3.50 16.59 6.20
N ILE A 183 -4.37 15.61 6.38
CA ILE A 183 -5.52 15.35 5.52
C ILE A 183 -6.74 15.93 6.22
N VAL A 184 -7.41 16.90 5.60
CA VAL A 184 -8.60 17.54 6.17
C VAL A 184 -9.82 17.14 5.36
N THR A 185 -10.90 16.76 6.04
CA THR A 185 -12.15 16.37 5.38
C THR A 185 -13.38 16.77 6.18
N ASN A 186 -14.48 17.02 5.48
CA ASN A 186 -15.83 17.09 6.06
C ASN A 186 -16.69 15.90 5.58
N PHE A 187 -16.03 14.80 5.15
CA PHE A 187 -16.57 13.63 4.46
C PHE A 187 -17.25 13.89 3.10
N LYS A 188 -17.29 15.14 2.64
CA LYS A 188 -17.70 15.52 1.28
C LYS A 188 -16.47 15.90 0.46
N ASP A 189 -15.70 16.84 0.98
CA ASP A 189 -14.48 17.36 0.42
C ASP A 189 -13.26 16.76 1.15
N ILE A 190 -12.17 16.56 0.42
CA ILE A 190 -10.90 16.10 0.97
C ILE A 190 -9.81 17.03 0.47
N THR A 191 -8.98 17.51 1.38
CA THR A 191 -7.80 18.33 1.06
C THR A 191 -6.59 17.78 1.77
N VAL A 192 -5.48 17.65 1.06
CA VAL A 192 -4.20 17.22 1.64
C VAL A 192 -3.28 18.42 1.72
N PHE A 193 -2.89 18.77 2.94
CA PHE A 193 -1.92 19.81 3.25
C PHE A 193 -0.55 19.15 3.44
N PHE A 194 0.46 19.61 2.71
CA PHE A 194 1.82 19.12 2.84
C PHE A 194 2.68 20.15 3.53
N ALA A 195 3.18 19.80 4.73
CA ALA A 195 4.03 20.68 5.50
C ALA A 195 5.28 21.10 4.68
N PRO A 196 5.89 22.26 5.01
CA PRO A 196 7.16 22.68 4.45
C PRO A 196 8.18 21.55 4.53
N ALA A 197 8.69 21.13 3.37
CA ALA A 197 9.80 20.18 3.29
C ALA A 197 11.07 20.95 2.91
N CYS A 198 12.24 20.33 3.04
CA CYS A 198 13.49 20.94 2.57
C CYS A 198 13.42 21.38 1.10
N ASN A 199 12.55 20.75 0.28
CA ASN A 199 12.22 21.23 -1.06
C ASN A 199 10.85 20.71 -1.57
N PRO A 200 9.92 21.59 -1.98
CA PRO A 200 9.91 23.04 -1.85
C PRO A 200 9.60 23.50 -0.41
N PRO A 201 10.13 24.68 -0.01
CA PRO A 201 9.97 25.24 1.34
C PRO A 201 8.56 25.78 1.61
N GLU A 202 7.75 26.01 0.57
CA GLU A 202 6.42 26.58 0.77
C GLU A 202 5.39 25.50 1.17
N PRO A 203 4.53 25.79 2.17
CA PRO A 203 3.41 24.94 2.52
C PRO A 203 2.37 24.96 1.39
N VAL A 204 2.00 23.78 0.90
CA VAL A 204 1.06 23.64 -0.22
C VAL A 204 -0.08 22.70 0.15
N PHE A 205 -1.23 22.90 -0.50
CA PHE A 205 -2.36 21.99 -0.39
C PHE A 205 -2.90 21.55 -1.74
N GLU A 206 -3.51 20.37 -1.76
CA GLU A 206 -4.13 19.76 -2.93
C GLU A 206 -5.54 19.29 -2.59
N ARG A 207 -6.53 19.78 -3.35
CA ARG A 207 -7.91 19.31 -3.28
C ARG A 207 -8.06 17.98 -4.01
N VAL A 208 -8.84 17.07 -3.43
CA VAL A 208 -9.14 15.77 -4.01
C VAL A 208 -10.62 15.68 -4.32
N SER A 209 -10.94 15.57 -5.61
CA SER A 209 -12.30 15.35 -6.10
C SER A 209 -12.60 13.85 -6.15
N SER A 210 -13.69 13.43 -5.52
CA SER A 210 -14.17 12.05 -5.55
C SER A 210 -15.68 12.02 -5.41
N THR A 211 -16.33 11.03 -6.04
CA THR A 211 -17.74 10.70 -5.82
C THR A 211 -17.94 9.77 -4.62
N GLN A 212 -16.85 9.17 -4.12
CA GLN A 212 -16.82 8.26 -2.99
C GLN A 212 -15.82 8.78 -1.96
N SER A 213 -16.20 9.82 -1.21
CA SER A 213 -15.29 10.54 -0.33
C SER A 213 -14.74 9.65 0.79
N SER A 214 -15.54 8.78 1.40
CA SER A 214 -15.07 7.86 2.45
C SER A 214 -14.01 6.88 1.93
N LEU A 215 -14.19 6.34 0.72
CA LEU A 215 -13.21 5.45 0.09
C LEU A 215 -11.96 6.23 -0.32
N ALA A 216 -12.12 7.42 -0.90
CA ALA A 216 -11.00 8.29 -1.24
C ALA A 216 -10.18 8.66 0.01
N LEU A 217 -10.84 8.95 1.13
CA LEU A 217 -10.17 9.22 2.40
C LEU A 217 -9.31 8.04 2.85
N ARG A 218 -9.84 6.82 2.77
CA ARG A 218 -9.08 5.59 3.07
C ARG A 218 -7.85 5.45 2.16
N VAL A 219 -8.03 5.62 0.85
CA VAL A 219 -6.95 5.49 -0.15
C VAL A 219 -5.87 6.56 0.07
N ILE A 220 -6.26 7.82 0.24
CA ILE A 220 -5.33 8.94 0.43
C ILE A 220 -4.58 8.80 1.75
N SER A 221 -5.28 8.44 2.83
CA SER A 221 -4.66 8.19 4.13
C SER A 221 -3.64 7.06 4.06
N THR A 222 -3.97 5.97 3.36
CA THR A 222 -3.03 4.86 3.11
C THR A 222 -1.82 5.34 2.30
N ALA A 223 -2.04 6.15 1.28
CA ALA A 223 -0.98 6.62 0.39
C ALA A 223 -0.01 7.57 1.11
N CYS A 224 -0.54 8.53 1.88
CA CYS A 224 0.26 9.43 2.71
C CYS A 224 1.02 8.67 3.80
N LEU A 225 0.38 7.69 4.45
CA LEU A 225 1.07 6.84 5.42
C LEU A 225 2.19 6.04 4.76
N ASN A 226 1.92 5.36 3.62
CA ASN A 226 2.95 4.63 2.87
C ASN A 226 4.13 5.52 2.45
N ASP A 227 3.88 6.78 2.07
CA ASP A 227 4.95 7.73 1.68
C ASP A 227 5.78 8.20 2.88
N ALA A 228 5.18 8.28 4.07
CA ALA A 228 5.85 8.62 5.32
C ALA A 228 6.73 7.48 5.87
N LEU A 229 6.52 6.25 5.40
CA LEU A 229 7.23 5.07 5.86
C LEU A 229 8.47 4.77 4.99
N PRO A 230 9.53 4.19 5.58
CA PRO A 230 10.68 3.75 4.82
C PRO A 230 10.28 2.72 3.75
N ALA A 231 10.80 2.91 2.54
CA ALA A 231 10.50 2.03 1.42
C ALA A 231 10.84 0.56 1.75
N GLY A 232 9.93 -0.35 1.39
CA GLY A 232 10.13 -1.80 1.52
C GLY A 232 10.03 -2.37 2.94
N HIS A 233 9.68 -1.57 3.95
CA HIS A 233 9.58 -2.05 5.33
C HIS A 233 8.17 -2.57 5.68
N TYR A 234 7.15 -1.87 5.20
CA TYR A 234 5.76 -2.05 5.63
C TYR A 234 4.85 -2.69 4.57
N ILE A 235 5.14 -2.46 3.29
CA ILE A 235 4.56 -3.22 2.17
C ILE A 235 5.76 -3.83 1.46
N ASN A 236 6.21 -4.99 1.93
CA ASN A 236 7.39 -5.65 1.39
C ASN A 236 7.00 -6.77 0.43
N VAL A 237 7.75 -6.89 -0.66
CA VAL A 237 7.73 -8.09 -1.48
C VAL A 237 8.31 -9.22 -0.62
N PRO A 238 7.65 -10.38 -0.53
CA PRO A 238 8.21 -11.54 0.13
C PRO A 238 9.64 -11.74 -0.37
N ARG A 239 10.60 -11.78 0.54
CA ARG A 239 11.87 -12.41 0.19
C ARG A 239 11.53 -13.89 -0.03
N PRO A 240 11.80 -14.45 -1.23
CA PRO A 240 11.49 -15.85 -1.52
C PRO A 240 11.99 -16.80 -0.43
N ASP A 241 13.08 -16.39 0.23
CA ASP A 241 13.80 -17.20 1.21
C ASP A 241 13.30 -17.02 2.66
N MET A 242 12.44 -16.03 2.96
CA MET A 242 12.03 -15.72 4.35
C MET A 242 10.56 -16.03 4.70
N GLU A 243 9.66 -16.11 3.71
CA GLU A 243 8.24 -16.44 3.96
C GLU A 243 7.91 -17.92 3.71
N VAL A 244 8.89 -18.72 3.24
CA VAL A 244 8.82 -20.17 3.35
C VAL A 244 9.08 -20.46 4.83
N GLY A 245 8.01 -20.53 5.63
CA GLY A 245 8.13 -21.02 7.00
C GLY A 245 8.95 -22.31 6.98
N GLY A 246 9.78 -22.57 7.99
CA GLY A 246 10.59 -23.80 8.05
C GLY A 246 9.78 -25.11 7.96
N ASN A 247 8.46 -25.01 8.02
CA ASN A 247 7.48 -26.11 7.92
C ASN A 247 6.65 -26.08 6.62
N LEU A 248 6.86 -25.10 5.73
CA LEU A 248 6.29 -25.12 4.39
C LEU A 248 7.12 -26.08 3.56
N ILE A 249 6.61 -27.31 3.44
CA ILE A 249 6.97 -28.21 2.34
C ILE A 249 6.58 -27.43 1.08
N LEU A 250 7.56 -26.75 0.46
CA LEU A 250 7.45 -26.38 -0.95
C LEU A 250 6.94 -27.64 -1.65
N PRO A 251 5.97 -27.57 -2.57
CA PRO A 251 5.67 -28.72 -3.38
C PRO A 251 6.99 -29.11 -4.01
N GLU A 252 7.61 -30.16 -3.48
CA GLU A 252 8.65 -30.89 -4.16
C GLU A 252 7.92 -31.26 -5.44
N GLY A 253 8.22 -30.53 -6.52
CA GLY A 253 7.98 -31.07 -7.85
C GLY A 253 8.46 -32.52 -7.77
N PRO A 254 7.68 -33.47 -8.28
CA PRO A 254 7.82 -34.89 -7.97
C PRO A 254 9.31 -35.22 -7.95
N PRO A 255 9.87 -35.72 -6.82
CA PRO A 255 11.30 -35.85 -6.67
C PRO A 255 11.83 -36.68 -7.84
N GLN A 256 12.48 -36.01 -8.79
CA GLN A 256 13.19 -36.71 -9.84
C GLN A 256 14.44 -37.22 -9.14
N ASP A 257 14.49 -38.53 -8.90
CA ASP A 257 15.72 -39.19 -8.50
C ASP A 257 16.84 -38.69 -9.44
N PRO A 258 17.88 -38.01 -8.94
CA PRO A 258 18.95 -37.46 -9.77
C PRO A 258 19.65 -38.54 -10.61
N LYS A 259 19.49 -39.81 -10.22
CA LYS A 259 20.03 -40.98 -10.91
C LYS A 259 19.15 -41.45 -12.07
N GLN A 260 17.92 -40.97 -12.19
CA GLN A 260 17.10 -41.28 -13.36
C GLN A 260 17.74 -40.65 -14.60
N PRO A 261 17.86 -41.40 -15.71
CA PRO A 261 18.31 -40.82 -16.96
C PRO A 261 17.33 -39.72 -17.41
N LEU A 262 17.87 -38.69 -18.06
CA LEU A 262 17.05 -37.67 -18.71
C LEU A 262 16.14 -38.32 -19.76
N LEU A 263 14.87 -37.92 -19.77
CA LEU A 263 13.98 -38.23 -20.88
C LEU A 263 14.49 -37.54 -22.16
N ALA A 264 14.15 -38.09 -23.31
CA ALA A 264 14.39 -37.39 -24.58
C ALA A 264 13.49 -36.14 -24.68
N ASP A 265 13.94 -35.11 -25.38
CA ASP A 265 13.21 -33.84 -25.48
C ASP A 265 11.80 -34.05 -26.07
N GLU A 266 11.66 -34.95 -27.05
CA GLU A 266 10.38 -35.28 -27.68
C GLU A 266 9.38 -35.86 -26.67
N GLN A 267 9.87 -36.68 -25.74
CA GLN A 267 9.05 -37.25 -24.68
C GLN A 267 8.66 -36.18 -23.66
N VAL A 268 9.58 -35.28 -23.31
CA VAL A 268 9.27 -34.15 -22.42
C VAL A 268 8.24 -33.23 -23.05
N PHE A 269 8.36 -32.91 -24.34
CA PHE A 269 7.40 -32.07 -25.05
C PHE A 269 6.02 -32.71 -25.12
N ALA A 270 5.96 -34.04 -25.26
CA ALA A 270 4.71 -34.79 -25.31
C ALA A 270 4.04 -34.95 -23.94
N THR A 271 4.79 -34.93 -22.84
CA THR A 271 4.29 -35.32 -21.49
C THR A 271 4.22 -34.17 -20.49
N HIS A 272 5.00 -33.11 -20.67
CA HIS A 272 5.03 -31.96 -19.77
C HIS A 272 4.23 -30.82 -20.40
N TYR A 273 3.26 -30.30 -19.65
CA TYR A 273 2.36 -29.25 -20.11
C TYR A 273 2.45 -27.99 -19.24
N ARG A 274 3.13 -28.05 -18.09
CA ARG A 274 3.20 -26.97 -17.11
C ARG A 274 4.62 -26.82 -16.56
N HIS A 275 4.95 -25.61 -16.11
CA HIS A 275 6.22 -25.35 -15.42
C HIS A 275 6.39 -26.18 -14.14
N SER A 276 5.28 -26.55 -13.49
CA SER A 276 5.26 -27.39 -12.28
C SER A 276 5.67 -28.84 -12.54
N ASP A 277 5.72 -29.26 -13.80
CA ASP A 277 6.13 -30.62 -14.16
C ASP A 277 7.66 -30.77 -14.07
N PHE A 278 8.38 -29.65 -13.89
CA PHE A 278 9.82 -29.61 -13.68
C PHE A 278 10.14 -29.31 -12.21
N ASP A 279 11.02 -30.11 -11.61
CA ASP A 279 11.54 -29.84 -10.27
C ASP A 279 12.58 -28.70 -10.30
N PHE A 280 12.22 -27.57 -9.69
CA PHE A 280 13.08 -26.39 -9.61
C PHE A 280 14.42 -26.65 -8.92
N VAL A 281 14.45 -27.49 -7.87
CA VAL A 281 15.69 -27.81 -7.15
C VAL A 281 16.65 -28.55 -8.07
N THR A 282 16.12 -29.48 -8.86
CA THR A 282 16.86 -30.22 -9.87
C THR A 282 17.32 -29.34 -11.03
N LEU A 283 16.50 -28.41 -11.54
CA LEU A 283 16.91 -27.45 -12.57
C LEU A 283 18.07 -26.54 -12.14
N VAL A 284 18.15 -26.19 -10.86
CA VAL A 284 19.26 -25.36 -10.32
C VAL A 284 20.55 -26.17 -10.20
N ARG A 285 20.47 -27.48 -9.98
CA ARG A 285 21.62 -28.35 -9.70
C ARG A 285 22.13 -29.13 -10.92
N ASP A 286 21.26 -29.46 -11.87
CA ASP A 286 21.56 -30.24 -13.07
C ASP A 286 21.42 -29.38 -14.34
N ARG A 287 22.57 -29.08 -14.95
CA ARG A 287 22.67 -28.26 -16.15
C ARG A 287 21.92 -28.86 -17.35
N SER A 288 21.93 -30.18 -17.50
CA SER A 288 21.32 -30.84 -18.65
C SER A 288 19.81 -30.74 -18.59
N ARG A 289 19.23 -30.89 -17.39
CA ARG A 289 17.80 -30.69 -17.13
C ARG A 289 17.36 -29.24 -17.29
N ALA A 290 18.20 -28.28 -16.88
CA ALA A 290 17.95 -26.86 -17.13
C ALA A 290 17.86 -26.54 -18.63
N LEU A 291 18.77 -27.09 -19.43
CA LEU A 291 18.77 -26.90 -20.89
C LEU A 291 17.53 -27.52 -21.54
N GLN A 292 17.13 -28.72 -21.11
CA GLN A 292 15.91 -29.37 -21.57
C GLN A 292 14.65 -28.55 -21.23
N PHE A 293 14.57 -27.99 -20.02
CA PHE A 293 13.49 -27.07 -19.65
C PHE A 293 13.42 -25.85 -20.57
N PHE A 294 14.56 -25.24 -20.92
CA PHE A 294 14.57 -24.08 -21.83
C PHE A 294 14.08 -24.45 -23.23
N ARG A 295 14.48 -25.62 -23.76
CA ARG A 295 14.02 -26.12 -25.06
C ARG A 295 12.53 -26.44 -25.04
N TRP A 296 12.02 -27.05 -23.97
CA TRP A 296 10.58 -27.27 -23.77
C TRP A 296 9.82 -25.94 -23.72
N HIS A 297 10.32 -24.96 -22.96
CA HIS A 297 9.67 -23.67 -22.83
C HIS A 297 9.61 -22.92 -24.17
N GLU A 298 10.68 -22.97 -24.96
CA GLU A 298 10.70 -22.43 -26.32
C GLU A 298 9.71 -23.16 -27.24
N HIS A 299 9.65 -24.49 -27.17
CA HIS A 299 8.71 -25.31 -27.93
C HIS A 299 7.25 -24.94 -27.62
N VAL A 300 6.89 -24.84 -26.34
CA VAL A 300 5.53 -24.46 -25.90
C VAL A 300 5.18 -23.03 -26.35
N GLN A 301 6.13 -22.09 -26.29
CA GLN A 301 5.91 -20.72 -26.77
C GLN A 301 5.67 -20.67 -28.28
N GLN A 302 6.32 -21.52 -29.06
CA GLN A 302 6.14 -21.58 -30.52
C GLN A 302 4.85 -22.29 -30.93
N GLN A 303 4.40 -23.30 -30.18
CA GLN A 303 3.19 -24.06 -30.51
C GLN A 303 1.89 -23.43 -30.00
N CYS A 304 1.94 -22.68 -28.89
CA CYS A 304 0.76 -21.98 -28.38
C CYS A 304 0.62 -20.59 -29.03
N SER A 305 -0.04 -20.51 -30.19
CA SER A 305 -0.34 -19.25 -30.91
C SER A 305 -1.32 -18.30 -30.19
N ASN A 306 -1.61 -18.54 -28.91
CA ASN A 306 -2.43 -17.68 -28.07
C ASN A 306 -1.88 -17.71 -26.64
N PRO A 307 -1.38 -16.59 -26.09
CA PRO A 307 -0.94 -16.52 -24.71
C PRO A 307 -2.16 -16.42 -23.77
N VAL A 308 -3.05 -17.41 -23.82
CA VAL A 308 -4.09 -17.57 -22.81
C VAL A 308 -3.44 -18.18 -21.58
N ILE A 309 -2.98 -17.30 -20.69
CA ILE A 309 -3.06 -17.40 -19.23
C ILE A 309 -3.01 -18.85 -18.70
N PHE A 310 -1.86 -19.50 -18.84
CA PHE A 310 -1.43 -20.57 -17.93
C PHE A 310 -0.04 -20.25 -17.37
N ALA A 311 0.21 -18.97 -17.15
CA ALA A 311 1.28 -18.56 -16.26
C ALA A 311 0.74 -18.62 -14.82
N LEU A 312 1.02 -19.72 -14.12
CA LEU A 312 1.49 -19.61 -12.74
C LEU A 312 2.73 -18.72 -12.82
N SER A 313 2.47 -17.43 -12.84
CA SER A 313 3.43 -16.39 -13.12
C SER A 313 4.40 -16.34 -11.96
N ILE A 314 5.50 -17.07 -12.07
CA ILE A 314 6.78 -16.51 -11.64
C ILE A 314 7.04 -15.34 -12.59
N HIS A 315 6.41 -14.20 -12.31
CA HIS A 315 6.87 -12.90 -12.81
C HIS A 315 8.25 -12.63 -12.19
N SER A 316 9.27 -13.36 -12.65
CA SER A 316 10.48 -12.69 -13.04
C SER A 316 10.05 -11.68 -14.10
N THR A 317 9.97 -10.41 -13.70
CA THR A 317 9.99 -9.29 -14.65
C THR A 317 10.99 -9.65 -15.75
N PRO A 318 10.74 -9.35 -17.04
CA PRO A 318 11.69 -9.67 -18.10
C PRO A 318 13.13 -9.23 -17.75
N ARG A 319 13.30 -8.15 -16.95
CA ARG A 319 14.59 -7.77 -16.35
C ARG A 319 15.20 -8.75 -15.35
N LYS A 320 14.43 -9.34 -14.44
CA LYS A 320 14.92 -10.35 -13.47
C LYS A 320 15.22 -11.68 -14.16
N PHE A 321 14.38 -12.10 -15.10
CA PHE A 321 14.64 -13.29 -15.93
C PHE A 321 15.90 -13.07 -16.77
N GLN A 322 16.01 -11.92 -17.45
CA GLN A 322 17.21 -11.54 -18.19
C GLN A 322 18.44 -11.37 -17.29
N GLN A 323 18.30 -10.92 -16.04
CA GLN A 323 19.41 -10.85 -15.09
C GLN A 323 19.89 -12.23 -14.65
N THR A 324 18.97 -13.15 -14.34
CA THR A 324 19.30 -14.54 -14.00
C THR A 324 19.89 -15.26 -15.22
N GLN A 325 19.31 -15.07 -16.40
CA GLN A 325 19.83 -15.59 -17.66
C GLN A 325 21.22 -15.02 -17.98
N ARG A 326 21.45 -13.71 -17.77
CA ARG A 326 22.78 -13.09 -17.89
C ARG A 326 23.77 -13.59 -16.85
N HIS A 327 23.33 -13.89 -15.63
CA HIS A 327 24.19 -14.41 -14.58
C HIS A 327 24.64 -15.85 -14.88
N ILE A 328 23.71 -16.68 -15.37
CA ILE A 328 23.97 -18.04 -15.84
C ILE A 328 24.87 -18.03 -17.09
N LEU A 329 24.59 -17.16 -18.07
CA LEU A 329 25.42 -16.99 -19.28
C LEU A 329 26.82 -16.42 -18.98
N ARG A 330 26.97 -15.53 -17.98
CA ARG A 330 28.29 -15.04 -17.55
C ARG A 330 29.12 -16.13 -16.89
N ARG A 331 28.51 -17.00 -16.07
CA ARG A 331 29.19 -18.19 -15.52
C ARG A 331 29.56 -19.19 -16.62
N TYR A 332 28.72 -19.34 -17.64
CA TYR A 332 29.00 -20.15 -18.83
C TYR A 332 30.26 -19.67 -19.57
N ASN A 333 30.41 -18.35 -19.78
CA ASN A 333 31.57 -17.80 -20.50
C ASN A 333 32.86 -17.74 -19.65
N ALA A 334 32.75 -17.53 -18.34
CA ALA A 334 33.91 -17.47 -17.44
C ALA A 334 34.64 -18.81 -17.30
N ASN A 335 33.92 -19.93 -17.41
CA ASN A 335 34.48 -21.28 -17.31
C ASN A 335 34.97 -21.85 -18.66
N HIS A 336 34.91 -21.06 -19.74
CA HIS A 336 35.34 -21.44 -21.09
C HIS A 336 36.57 -20.67 -21.58
N LEU A 337 37.09 -19.71 -20.80
CA LEU A 337 38.30 -18.93 -21.09
C LEU A 337 39.46 -19.24 -20.12
N SER A 338 39.34 -20.31 -19.35
CA SER A 338 40.36 -20.83 -18.42
C SER A 338 40.83 -22.20 -18.85
#